data_AF-A0AAD1XQB8-F1
#
_entry.id   AF-A0AAD1XQB8-F1
#
_cell.length_a   1.000
_cell.length_b   1.000
_cell.length_c   1.000
_cell.angle_alpha   90.00
_cell.angle_beta   90.00
_cell.angle_gamma   90.00
#
_symmetry.space_group_name_H-M   'P 1'
#
loop_
_entity.id
_entity.type
_entity.pdbx_description
1 polymer ?
#
loop_
_entity_poly.entity_id
_entity_poly.type
_entity_poly.pdbx_seq_one_letter_code
_entity_poly.pdbx_strand_id
1 'polypeptide(L)'
;MATIEEQYTEEEEYQKEFEENAENHEPSLEEYIDIITQHQKKCEEEGKYVEAEMAMNRVKELKEQLKNRDNEELQQIHAEDLAELEETHIQEFNAFNEEWDKIMSQFQIHASELIRSLEEKHDQQIQEEMQRINEKLGDKYKKSPELLSLISTQKNLAKQKEYREAHKIQIEAQELERRERENIEKHETRIIRSQEKEMESLREKIIAGENEQKKERALKLECMFQRYQNSKAELQGQQKKDQNMLKKGFSGFNPNMSQVSRASGRSQASSMKSIHRSGQKKKPSNMSSRKVI
;
A
#
# COMPACT_ATOMS: atom_id res chain seq x y z
N MET A 1 -52.78 -63.17 -43.50
CA MET A 1 -51.57 -63.13 -42.66
C MET A 1 -50.61 -62.16 -43.32
N ALA A 2 -50.88 -60.85 -43.19
CA ALA A 2 -50.08 -59.76 -43.76
C ALA A 2 -50.40 -58.53 -42.92
N THR A 3 -49.90 -58.49 -41.68
CA THR A 3 -50.22 -57.37 -40.76
C THR A 3 -49.25 -57.23 -39.57
N ILE A 4 -48.04 -57.78 -39.65
CA ILE A 4 -47.02 -57.59 -38.60
C ILE A 4 -45.69 -57.14 -39.21
N GLU A 5 -45.32 -57.60 -40.41
CA GLU A 5 -44.08 -57.16 -41.06
C GLU A 5 -44.12 -55.73 -41.61
N GLU A 6 -45.29 -55.16 -41.92
CA GLU A 6 -45.41 -53.77 -42.41
C GLU A 6 -45.32 -52.71 -41.28
N GLN A 7 -45.53 -53.08 -40.02
CA GLN A 7 -45.44 -52.13 -38.88
C GLN A 7 -44.01 -51.96 -38.37
N TYR A 8 -43.13 -52.94 -38.62
CA TYR A 8 -41.71 -52.83 -38.26
C TYR A 8 -40.89 -52.03 -39.30
N THR A 9 -41.36 -51.95 -40.55
CA THR A 9 -40.71 -51.16 -41.60
C THR A 9 -40.93 -49.66 -41.46
N GLU A 10 -42.08 -49.21 -40.94
CA GLU A 10 -42.34 -47.79 -40.66
C GLU A 10 -41.57 -47.27 -39.42
N GLU A 11 -41.34 -48.11 -38.40
CA GLU A 11 -40.52 -47.75 -37.23
C GLU A 11 -39.03 -47.58 -37.60
N GLU A 12 -38.50 -48.44 -38.49
CA GLU A 12 -37.11 -48.34 -38.97
C GLU A 12 -36.92 -47.20 -40.00
N GLU A 13 -37.92 -46.89 -40.83
CA GLU A 13 -37.87 -45.72 -41.74
C GLU A 13 -37.97 -44.39 -40.98
N TYR A 14 -38.78 -44.30 -39.91
CA TYR A 14 -38.83 -43.11 -39.07
C TYR A 14 -37.54 -42.88 -38.27
N GLN A 15 -36.83 -43.92 -37.85
CA GLN A 15 -35.52 -43.78 -37.21
C GLN A 15 -34.43 -43.37 -38.20
N LYS A 16 -34.49 -43.86 -39.45
CA LYS A 16 -33.51 -43.50 -40.50
C LYS A 16 -33.69 -42.08 -41.06
N GLU A 17 -34.93 -41.62 -41.28
CA GLU A 17 -35.19 -40.24 -41.72
C GLU A 17 -34.87 -39.21 -40.61
N PHE A 18 -34.86 -39.62 -39.34
CA PHE A 18 -34.45 -38.76 -38.21
C PHE A 18 -32.94 -38.69 -38.04
N GLU A 19 -32.21 -39.77 -38.34
CA GLU A 19 -30.75 -39.78 -38.34
C GLU A 19 -30.14 -39.06 -39.56
N GLU A 20 -30.81 -39.05 -40.72
CA GLU A 20 -30.28 -38.44 -41.95
C GLU A 20 -30.51 -36.91 -42.04
N ASN A 21 -31.36 -36.33 -41.19
CA ASN A 21 -31.53 -34.87 -41.05
C ASN A 21 -30.67 -34.22 -39.95
N ALA A 22 -29.83 -35.00 -39.27
CA ALA A 22 -29.00 -34.55 -38.15
C ALA A 22 -27.65 -33.91 -38.57
N GLU A 23 -27.59 -33.27 -39.74
CA GLU A 23 -26.40 -32.57 -40.21
C GLU A 23 -26.52 -31.05 -39.92
N ASN A 24 -26.00 -30.64 -38.75
CA ASN A 24 -25.53 -29.30 -38.34
C ASN A 24 -26.26 -28.49 -37.25
N HIS A 25 -27.21 -29.03 -36.50
CA HIS A 25 -27.57 -28.42 -35.21
C HIS A 25 -28.01 -29.51 -34.24
N GLU A 26 -27.17 -29.82 -33.25
CA GLU A 26 -27.60 -30.60 -32.09
C GLU A 26 -28.58 -29.68 -31.32
N PRO A 27 -29.89 -30.00 -31.29
CA PRO A 27 -30.89 -29.11 -30.70
C PRO A 27 -30.57 -28.89 -29.22
N SER A 28 -30.71 -27.64 -28.76
CA SER A 28 -30.45 -27.33 -27.35
C SER A 28 -31.38 -28.16 -26.45
N LEU A 29 -30.97 -28.44 -25.21
CA LEU A 29 -31.80 -29.14 -24.22
C LEU A 29 -33.21 -28.55 -24.10
N GLU A 30 -33.34 -27.23 -24.24
CA GLU A 30 -34.58 -26.48 -24.28
C GLU A 30 -35.42 -26.79 -25.52
N GLU A 31 -34.82 -26.86 -26.70
CA GLU A 31 -35.49 -27.20 -27.96
C GLU A 31 -35.94 -28.67 -27.96
N TYR A 32 -35.13 -29.55 -27.37
CA TYR A 32 -35.46 -30.96 -27.19
C TYR A 32 -36.62 -31.16 -26.20
N ILE A 33 -36.67 -30.37 -25.12
CA ILE A 33 -37.82 -30.32 -24.19
C ILE A 33 -39.08 -29.87 -24.93
N ASP A 34 -38.99 -28.87 -25.79
CA ASP A 34 -40.14 -28.36 -26.56
C ASP A 34 -40.66 -29.38 -27.57
N ILE A 35 -39.77 -30.08 -28.28
CA ILE A 35 -40.12 -31.16 -29.22
C ILE A 35 -40.85 -32.30 -28.51
N ILE A 36 -40.34 -32.77 -27.37
CA ILE A 36 -40.99 -33.86 -26.61
C ILE A 36 -42.30 -33.40 -25.98
N THR A 37 -42.39 -32.13 -25.56
CA THR A 37 -43.64 -31.55 -25.06
C THR A 37 -44.71 -31.48 -26.16
N GLN A 38 -44.32 -31.19 -27.40
CA GLN A 38 -45.23 -31.24 -28.55
C GLN A 38 -45.64 -32.67 -28.91
N HIS A 39 -44.71 -33.63 -28.84
CA HIS A 39 -44.99 -35.06 -29.02
C HIS A 39 -45.97 -35.58 -27.97
N GLN A 40 -45.77 -35.22 -26.70
CA GLN A 40 -46.70 -35.55 -25.61
C GLN A 40 -48.13 -35.10 -25.94
N LYS A 41 -48.31 -33.84 -26.38
CA LYS A 41 -49.64 -33.31 -26.76
C LYS A 41 -50.27 -34.08 -27.91
N LYS A 42 -49.49 -34.45 -28.93
CA LYS A 42 -49.99 -35.28 -30.05
C LYS A 42 -50.45 -36.66 -29.57
N CYS A 43 -49.67 -37.33 -28.71
CA CYS A 43 -50.06 -38.61 -28.13
C CYS A 43 -51.32 -38.51 -27.26
N GLU A 44 -51.52 -37.39 -26.53
CA GLU A 44 -52.74 -37.12 -25.76
C GLU A 44 -53.97 -36.95 -26.67
N GLU A 45 -53.82 -36.26 -27.80
CA GLU A 45 -54.89 -36.06 -28.80
C GLU A 45 -55.28 -37.37 -29.51
N GLU A 46 -54.30 -38.26 -29.76
CA GLU A 46 -54.49 -39.56 -30.40
C GLU A 46 -54.97 -40.67 -29.43
N GLY A 47 -55.01 -40.39 -28.11
CA GLY A 47 -55.41 -41.35 -27.08
C GLY A 47 -54.33 -42.39 -26.70
N LYS A 48 -53.08 -42.18 -27.12
CA LYS A 48 -51.92 -43.03 -26.81
C LYS A 48 -51.31 -42.65 -25.45
N TYR A 49 -52.03 -42.95 -24.38
CA TYR A 49 -51.66 -42.48 -23.03
C TYR A 49 -50.33 -43.02 -22.49
N VAL A 50 -49.94 -44.24 -22.87
CA VAL A 50 -48.65 -44.83 -22.43
C VAL A 50 -47.47 -44.05 -23.00
N GLU A 51 -47.54 -43.68 -24.28
CA GLU A 51 -46.50 -42.86 -24.95
C GLU A 51 -46.47 -41.43 -24.39
N ALA A 52 -47.65 -40.85 -24.10
CA ALA A 52 -47.75 -39.54 -23.44
C ALA A 52 -47.11 -39.56 -22.04
N GLU A 53 -47.29 -40.63 -21.25
CA GLU A 53 -46.66 -40.79 -19.94
C GLU A 53 -45.14 -40.95 -20.05
N MET A 54 -44.65 -41.71 -21.05
CA MET A 54 -43.21 -41.82 -21.33
C MET A 54 -42.61 -40.46 -21.73
N ALA A 55 -43.29 -39.70 -22.60
CA ALA A 55 -42.87 -38.35 -22.99
C ALA A 55 -42.87 -37.39 -21.80
N MET A 56 -43.87 -37.46 -20.91
CA MET A 56 -43.95 -36.66 -19.69
C MET A 56 -42.76 -36.94 -18.75
N ASN A 57 -42.44 -38.23 -18.54
CA ASN A 57 -41.29 -38.63 -17.73
C ASN A 57 -39.97 -38.16 -18.33
N ARG A 58 -39.83 -38.24 -19.66
CA ARG A 58 -38.63 -37.76 -20.36
C ARG A 58 -38.48 -36.23 -20.25
N VAL A 59 -39.56 -35.46 -20.41
CA VAL A 59 -39.54 -34.00 -20.21
C VAL A 59 -39.13 -33.64 -18.78
N LYS A 60 -39.60 -34.41 -17.79
CA LYS A 60 -39.23 -34.19 -16.39
C LYS A 60 -37.73 -34.40 -16.16
N GLU A 61 -37.16 -35.49 -16.70
CA GLU A 61 -35.74 -35.79 -16.61
C GLU A 61 -34.89 -34.69 -17.29
N LEU A 62 -35.27 -34.28 -18.51
CA LEU A 62 -34.54 -33.24 -19.24
C LEU A 62 -34.60 -31.88 -18.54
N LYS A 63 -35.73 -31.53 -17.93
CA LYS A 63 -35.84 -30.31 -17.10
C LYS A 63 -34.94 -30.37 -15.86
N GLU A 64 -34.73 -31.55 -15.28
CA GLU A 64 -33.80 -31.73 -14.16
C GLU A 64 -32.34 -31.62 -14.62
N GLN A 65 -31.99 -32.21 -15.76
CA GLN A 65 -30.66 -32.06 -16.38
C GLN A 65 -30.35 -30.60 -16.71
N LEU A 66 -31.31 -29.89 -17.32
CA LEU A 66 -31.19 -28.47 -17.63
C LEU A 66 -30.93 -27.63 -16.38
N LYS A 67 -31.72 -27.84 -15.33
CA LYS A 67 -31.54 -27.16 -14.04
C LYS A 67 -30.18 -27.43 -13.42
N ASN A 68 -29.65 -28.64 -13.54
CA ASN A 68 -28.33 -28.99 -13.03
C ASN A 68 -27.24 -28.27 -13.81
N ARG A 69 -27.31 -28.26 -15.16
CA ARG A 69 -26.40 -27.50 -16.03
C ARG A 69 -26.38 -26.02 -15.66
N ASP A 70 -27.55 -25.39 -15.58
CA ASP A 70 -27.66 -23.96 -15.26
C ASP A 70 -27.09 -23.63 -13.87
N ASN A 71 -27.20 -24.55 -12.92
CA ASN A 71 -26.62 -24.40 -11.58
C ASN A 71 -25.10 -24.55 -11.58
N GLU A 72 -24.55 -25.46 -12.38
CA GLU A 72 -23.10 -25.62 -12.57
C GLU A 72 -22.48 -24.41 -13.25
N GLU A 73 -23.09 -23.92 -14.34
CA GLU A 73 -22.68 -22.69 -15.02
C GLU A 73 -22.69 -21.48 -14.07
N LEU A 74 -23.76 -21.34 -13.28
CA LEU A 74 -23.84 -20.26 -12.30
C LEU A 74 -22.75 -20.36 -11.24
N GLN A 75 -22.42 -21.57 -10.77
CA GLN A 75 -21.33 -21.78 -9.82
C GLN A 75 -19.96 -21.46 -10.43
N GLN A 76 -19.74 -21.82 -11.69
CA GLN A 76 -18.52 -21.49 -12.41
C GLN A 76 -18.35 -19.97 -12.52
N ILE A 77 -19.39 -19.26 -12.95
CA ILE A 77 -19.39 -17.79 -13.03
C ILE A 77 -19.06 -17.18 -11.67
N HIS A 78 -19.69 -17.65 -10.60
CA HIS A 78 -19.43 -17.17 -9.24
C HIS A 78 -17.98 -17.40 -8.78
N ALA A 79 -17.38 -18.52 -9.19
CA ALA A 79 -15.99 -18.83 -8.88
C ALA A 79 -15.03 -17.91 -9.67
N GLU A 80 -15.32 -17.68 -10.95
CA GLU A 80 -14.57 -16.76 -11.80
C GLU A 80 -14.63 -15.31 -11.29
N ASP A 81 -15.82 -14.81 -10.91
CA ASP A 81 -15.95 -13.46 -10.34
C ASP A 81 -15.13 -13.28 -9.06
N LEU A 82 -15.11 -14.33 -8.22
CA LEU A 82 -14.34 -14.30 -6.97
C LEU A 82 -12.85 -14.31 -7.25
N ALA A 83 -12.39 -15.15 -8.19
CA ALA A 83 -11.00 -15.20 -8.61
C ALA A 83 -10.54 -13.85 -9.18
N GLU A 84 -11.34 -13.22 -10.04
CA GLU A 84 -11.03 -11.91 -10.63
C GLU A 84 -10.97 -10.80 -9.57
N LEU A 85 -11.88 -10.82 -8.59
CA LEU A 85 -11.87 -9.89 -7.46
C LEU A 85 -10.60 -10.05 -6.62
N GLU A 86 -10.22 -11.31 -6.32
CA GLU A 86 -9.03 -11.62 -5.52
C GLU A 86 -7.74 -11.28 -6.28
N GLU A 87 -7.67 -11.57 -7.57
CA GLU A 87 -6.54 -11.18 -8.41
C GLU A 87 -6.37 -9.66 -8.44
N THR A 88 -7.45 -8.91 -8.69
CA THR A 88 -7.42 -7.44 -8.68
C THR A 88 -6.92 -6.91 -7.34
N HIS A 89 -7.42 -7.47 -6.23
CA HIS A 89 -6.97 -7.09 -4.89
C HIS A 89 -5.48 -7.35 -4.68
N ILE A 90 -5.00 -8.53 -5.07
CA ILE A 90 -3.59 -8.91 -4.93
C ILE A 90 -2.70 -7.95 -5.73
N GLN A 91 -3.10 -7.60 -6.96
CA GLN A 91 -2.39 -6.63 -7.78
C GLN A 91 -2.35 -5.25 -7.11
N GLU A 92 -3.49 -4.74 -6.64
CA GLU A 92 -3.55 -3.48 -5.88
C GLU A 92 -2.66 -3.52 -4.64
N PHE A 93 -2.60 -4.66 -3.95
CA PHE A 93 -1.87 -4.81 -2.68
C PHE A 93 -0.36 -4.83 -2.93
N ASN A 94 0.07 -5.50 -3.99
CA ASN A 94 1.46 -5.51 -4.43
C ASN A 94 1.89 -4.10 -4.85
N ALA A 95 1.10 -3.43 -5.69
CA ALA A 95 1.37 -2.05 -6.10
C ALA A 95 1.41 -1.08 -4.90
N PHE A 96 0.52 -1.26 -3.92
CA PHE A 96 0.54 -0.51 -2.67
C PHE A 96 1.85 -0.72 -1.91
N ASN A 97 2.30 -1.97 -1.76
CA ASN A 97 3.55 -2.26 -1.04
C ASN A 97 4.76 -1.68 -1.76
N GLU A 98 4.86 -1.82 -3.08
CA GLU A 98 5.95 -1.27 -3.88
C GLU A 98 6.04 0.26 -3.73
N GLU A 99 4.92 0.97 -3.83
CA GLU A 99 4.89 2.42 -3.66
C GLU A 99 5.28 2.83 -2.23
N TRP A 100 4.80 2.11 -1.21
CA TRP A 100 5.17 2.41 0.17
C TRP A 100 6.63 2.11 0.48
N ASP A 101 7.19 1.03 -0.05
CA ASP A 101 8.59 0.70 0.13
C ASP A 101 9.49 1.76 -0.54
N LYS A 102 9.07 2.30 -1.68
CA LYS A 102 9.71 3.46 -2.31
C LYS A 102 9.61 4.72 -1.44
N ILE A 103 8.44 5.04 -0.89
CA ILE A 103 8.28 6.20 0.01
C ILE A 103 9.16 6.06 1.25
N MET A 104 9.21 4.87 1.88
CA MET A 104 10.06 4.61 3.05
C MET A 104 11.54 4.76 2.69
N SER A 105 11.97 4.17 1.57
CA SER A 105 13.34 4.27 1.09
C SER A 105 13.76 5.71 0.83
N GLN A 106 12.91 6.51 0.15
CA GLN A 106 13.16 7.93 -0.07
C GLN A 106 13.28 8.72 1.24
N PHE A 107 12.44 8.42 2.22
CA PHE A 107 12.53 9.05 3.54
C PHE A 107 13.83 8.70 4.25
N GLN A 108 14.26 7.43 4.20
CA GLN A 108 15.53 6.98 4.79
C GLN A 108 16.73 7.65 4.14
N ILE A 109 16.74 7.77 2.81
CA ILE A 109 17.79 8.48 2.07
C ILE A 109 17.83 9.95 2.48
N HIS A 110 16.67 10.63 2.50
CA HIS A 110 16.63 12.04 2.91
C HIS A 110 17.03 12.24 4.38
N ALA A 111 16.66 11.31 5.27
CA ALA A 111 17.06 11.35 6.67
C ALA A 111 18.57 11.17 6.85
N SER A 112 19.20 10.27 6.08
CA SER A 112 20.66 10.08 6.12
C SER A 112 21.41 11.29 5.55
N GLU A 113 20.89 11.91 4.49
CA GLU A 113 21.42 13.16 3.94
C GLU A 113 21.34 14.32 4.95
N LEU A 114 20.22 14.43 5.68
CA LEU A 114 20.07 15.44 6.74
C LEU A 114 21.08 15.24 7.88
N ILE A 115 21.30 13.99 8.30
CA ILE A 115 22.31 13.65 9.31
C ILE A 115 23.69 14.04 8.80
N ARG A 116 24.07 13.60 7.59
CA ARG A 116 25.39 13.89 7.02
C ARG A 116 25.61 15.40 6.86
N SER A 117 24.60 16.14 6.39
CA SER A 117 24.70 17.59 6.26
C SER A 117 24.88 18.29 7.60
N LEU A 118 24.29 17.76 8.68
CA LEU A 118 24.46 18.31 10.02
C LEU A 118 25.85 18.00 10.58
N GLU A 119 26.33 16.76 10.40
CA GLU A 119 27.70 16.35 10.76
C GLU A 119 28.75 17.21 10.02
N GLU A 120 28.61 17.39 8.71
CA GLU A 120 29.49 18.26 7.91
C GLU A 120 29.50 19.71 8.44
N LYS A 121 28.35 20.23 8.89
CA LYS A 121 28.28 21.57 9.51
C LYS A 121 28.96 21.60 10.87
N HIS A 122 28.82 20.57 11.69
CA HIS A 122 29.48 20.46 12.99
C HIS A 122 31.00 20.40 12.82
N ASP A 123 31.49 19.64 11.84
CA ASP A 123 32.90 19.55 11.49
C ASP A 123 33.45 20.90 11.02
N GLN A 124 32.71 21.60 10.13
CA GLN A 124 33.08 22.94 9.68
C GLN A 124 33.13 23.95 10.83
N GLN A 125 32.14 23.93 11.73
CA GLN A 125 32.14 24.79 12.92
C GLN A 125 33.34 24.55 13.82
N ILE A 126 33.69 23.27 14.05
CA ILE A 126 34.88 22.92 14.84
C ILE A 126 36.14 23.44 14.13
N GLN A 127 36.27 23.23 12.82
CA GLN A 127 37.42 23.71 12.05
C GLN A 127 37.54 25.24 12.06
N GLU A 128 36.43 25.97 11.88
CA GLU A 128 36.39 27.43 11.94
C GLU A 128 36.77 27.96 13.32
N GLU A 129 36.28 27.33 14.40
CA GLU A 129 36.66 27.72 15.76
C GLU A 129 38.13 27.40 16.04
N MET A 130 38.64 26.26 15.57
CA MET A 130 40.07 25.94 15.66
C MET A 130 40.93 26.96 14.88
N GLN A 131 40.50 27.36 13.69
CA GLN A 131 41.17 28.41 12.91
C GLN A 131 41.11 29.75 13.62
N ARG A 132 39.96 30.18 14.16
CA ARG A 132 39.84 31.42 14.95
C ARG A 132 40.74 31.42 16.18
N ILE A 133 40.82 30.30 16.88
CA ILE A 133 41.72 30.11 18.01
C ILE A 133 43.16 30.26 17.53
N ASN A 134 43.55 29.59 16.44
CA ASN A 134 44.90 29.64 15.89
C ASN A 134 45.29 31.04 15.36
N GLU A 135 44.39 31.74 14.64
CA GLU A 135 44.58 33.09 14.11
C GLU A 135 44.73 34.12 15.23
N LYS A 136 43.90 34.02 16.29
CA LYS A 136 44.03 34.88 17.48
C LYS A 136 45.29 34.59 18.29
N LEU A 137 45.84 33.37 18.22
CA LEU A 137 46.96 32.94 19.05
C LEU A 137 48.32 32.93 18.32
N GLY A 138 48.36 32.96 16.99
CA GLY A 138 49.59 32.73 16.20
C GLY A 138 50.19 31.33 16.41
N ASP A 139 51.13 30.91 15.56
CA ASP A 139 51.65 29.53 15.39
C ASP A 139 52.21 28.80 16.65
N LYS A 140 52.13 29.39 17.84
CA LYS A 140 52.37 28.72 19.12
C LYS A 140 51.39 29.28 20.14
N TYR A 141 50.61 28.42 20.80
CA TYR A 141 49.86 28.74 22.01
C TYR A 141 50.74 29.56 22.97
N LYS A 142 50.54 30.89 23.00
CA LYS A 142 51.26 31.80 23.89
C LYS A 142 50.42 31.96 25.15
N LYS A 143 51.06 31.65 26.28
CA LYS A 143 50.66 32.05 27.63
C LYS A 143 50.15 33.50 27.61
N SER A 144 49.10 33.84 28.35
CA SER A 144 48.56 35.20 28.32
C SER A 144 49.64 36.25 28.61
N PRO A 145 49.48 37.50 28.14
CA PRO A 145 50.45 38.56 28.43
C PRO A 145 50.74 38.72 29.93
N GLU A 146 49.73 38.48 30.77
CA GLU A 146 49.82 38.44 32.22
C GLU A 146 50.67 37.25 32.71
N LEU A 147 50.41 36.04 32.19
CA LEU A 147 51.22 34.86 32.51
C LEU A 147 52.68 34.99 32.04
N LEU A 148 52.92 35.62 30.90
CA LEU A 148 54.27 35.94 30.39
C LEU A 148 54.98 36.96 31.29
N SER A 149 54.25 37.97 31.78
CA SER A 149 54.74 38.95 32.75
C SER A 149 55.14 38.29 34.06
N LEU A 150 54.31 37.39 34.59
CA LEU A 150 54.59 36.61 35.81
C LEU A 150 55.83 35.72 35.62
N ILE A 151 55.97 35.03 34.49
CA ILE A 151 57.14 34.20 34.19
C ILE A 151 58.42 35.05 34.06
N SER A 152 58.33 36.23 33.44
CA SER A 152 59.46 37.17 33.34
C SER A 152 59.89 37.66 34.73
N THR A 153 58.91 38.05 35.55
CA THR A 153 59.13 38.50 36.94
C THR A 153 59.73 37.39 37.79
N GLN A 154 59.20 36.17 37.70
CA GLN A 154 59.76 34.97 38.35
C GLN A 154 61.23 34.76 38.01
N LYS A 155 61.58 34.83 36.71
CA LYS A 155 62.97 34.67 36.24
C LYS A 155 63.88 35.78 36.76
N ASN A 156 63.39 37.02 36.83
CA ASN A 156 64.16 38.15 37.33
C ASN A 156 64.39 38.05 38.84
N LEU A 157 63.36 37.70 39.63
CA LEU A 157 63.49 37.46 41.07
C LEU A 157 64.44 36.30 41.38
N ALA A 158 64.39 35.22 40.58
CA ALA A 158 65.32 34.11 40.69
C ALA A 158 66.78 34.53 40.42
N LYS A 159 67.02 35.39 39.41
CA LYS A 159 68.35 35.97 39.14
C LYS A 159 68.86 36.86 40.28
N GLN A 160 67.95 37.58 40.93
CA GLN A 160 68.23 38.42 42.10
C GLN A 160 68.41 37.61 43.40
N LYS A 161 68.26 36.27 43.34
CA LYS A 161 68.31 35.34 44.49
C LYS A 161 67.19 35.55 45.52
N GLU A 162 66.11 36.24 45.14
CA GLU A 162 64.92 36.40 45.95
C GLU A 162 63.98 35.20 45.79
N TYR A 163 64.41 34.03 46.26
CA TYR A 163 63.70 32.77 46.03
C TYR A 163 62.30 32.73 46.64
N ARG A 164 62.08 33.41 47.76
CA ARG A 164 60.80 33.40 48.47
C ARG A 164 59.71 34.11 47.66
N GLU A 165 60.02 35.25 47.07
CA GLU A 165 59.10 35.99 46.21
C GLU A 165 58.96 35.31 44.84
N ALA A 166 60.06 34.78 44.28
CA ALA A 166 60.00 34.00 43.03
C ALA A 166 59.06 32.79 43.16
N HIS A 167 59.05 32.10 44.30
CA HIS A 167 58.14 30.97 44.58
C HIS A 167 56.67 31.40 44.67
N LYS A 168 56.37 32.58 45.24
CA LYS A 168 54.98 33.11 45.25
C LYS A 168 54.48 33.38 43.84
N ILE A 169 55.29 34.06 43.02
CA ILE A 169 54.97 34.36 41.62
C ILE A 169 54.82 33.07 40.80
N GLN A 170 55.59 32.02 41.11
CA GLN A 170 55.44 30.71 40.48
C GLN A 170 54.06 30.09 40.75
N ILE A 171 53.59 30.11 42.01
CA ILE A 171 52.26 29.57 42.36
C ILE A 171 51.17 30.35 41.64
N GLU A 172 51.28 31.68 41.61
CA GLU A 172 50.32 32.55 40.93
C GLU A 172 50.28 32.28 39.41
N ALA A 173 51.44 32.13 38.78
CA ALA A 173 51.55 31.76 37.38
C ALA A 173 50.93 30.37 37.09
N GLN A 174 51.16 29.38 37.95
CA GLN A 174 50.58 28.04 37.82
C GLN A 174 49.04 28.07 37.94
N GLU A 175 48.50 28.86 38.88
CA GLU A 175 47.07 29.00 39.09
C GLU A 175 46.39 29.74 37.92
N LEU A 176 47.03 30.77 37.36
CA LEU A 176 46.56 31.45 36.15
C LEU A 176 46.56 30.52 34.94
N GLU A 177 47.64 29.75 34.75
CA GLU A 177 47.74 28.77 33.66
C GLU A 177 46.69 27.66 33.78
N ARG A 178 46.39 27.19 35.01
CA ARG A 178 45.30 26.24 35.28
C ARG A 178 43.94 26.82 34.89
N ARG A 179 43.66 28.07 35.29
CA ARG A 179 42.39 28.75 35.00
C ARG A 179 42.19 28.99 33.50
N GLU A 180 43.24 29.38 32.79
CA GLU A 180 43.21 29.56 31.33
C GLU A 180 42.93 28.23 30.61
N ARG A 181 43.56 27.12 31.02
CA ARG A 181 43.26 25.79 30.47
C ARG A 181 41.82 25.35 30.74
N GLU A 182 41.34 25.48 31.98
CA GLU A 182 39.96 25.12 32.34
C GLU A 182 38.92 25.90 31.53
N ASN A 183 39.20 27.17 31.19
CA ASN A 183 38.28 27.97 30.40
C ASN A 183 38.20 27.50 28.95
N ILE A 184 39.32 27.03 28.37
CA ILE A 184 39.36 26.45 27.03
C ILE A 184 38.57 25.13 27.01
N GLU A 185 38.82 24.23 27.98
CA GLU A 185 38.09 22.96 28.11
C GLU A 185 36.58 23.19 28.31
N LYS A 186 36.19 24.17 29.12
CA LYS A 186 34.77 24.56 29.31
C LYS A 186 34.13 25.09 28.03
N HIS A 187 34.90 25.73 27.16
CA HIS A 187 34.39 26.22 25.89
C HIS A 187 34.19 25.08 24.89
N GLU A 188 35.17 24.20 24.76
CA GLU A 188 35.12 23.00 23.92
C GLU A 188 33.95 22.07 24.32
N THR A 189 33.84 21.76 25.61
CA THR A 189 32.73 20.95 26.13
C THR A 189 31.37 21.59 25.90
N ARG A 190 31.27 22.93 25.83
CA ARG A 190 30.01 23.61 25.51
C ARG A 190 29.63 23.44 24.04
N ILE A 191 30.59 23.52 23.13
CA ILE A 191 30.37 23.33 21.69
C ILE A 191 29.90 21.90 21.43
N ILE A 192 30.63 20.91 21.94
CA ILE A 192 30.30 19.48 21.80
C ILE A 192 28.89 19.20 22.34
N ARG A 193 28.57 19.66 23.56
CA ARG A 193 27.22 19.49 24.14
C ARG A 193 26.12 20.16 23.32
N SER A 194 26.41 21.27 22.65
CA SER A 194 25.44 21.94 21.79
C SER A 194 25.18 21.12 20.53
N GLN A 195 26.24 20.60 19.92
CA GLN A 195 26.17 19.74 18.73
C GLN A 195 25.44 18.42 19.02
N GLU A 196 25.75 17.79 20.16
CA GLU A 196 25.06 16.58 20.63
C GLU A 196 23.56 16.80 20.77
N LYS A 197 23.13 17.91 21.37
CA LYS A 197 21.69 18.24 21.49
C LYS A 197 21.02 18.48 20.16
N GLU A 198 21.71 19.11 19.21
CA GLU A 198 21.17 19.33 17.87
C GLU A 198 21.00 18.00 17.11
N MET A 199 22.00 17.12 17.19
CA MET A 199 21.95 15.76 16.65
C MET A 199 20.85 14.92 17.29
N GLU A 200 20.71 14.98 18.62
CA GLU A 200 19.64 14.28 19.35
C GLU A 200 18.26 14.76 18.91
N SER A 201 18.04 16.07 18.84
CA SER A 201 16.77 16.64 18.36
C SER A 201 16.47 16.24 16.91
N LEU A 202 17.48 16.16 16.04
CA LEU A 202 17.30 15.68 14.67
C LEU A 202 16.92 14.20 14.63
N ARG A 203 17.60 13.36 15.43
CA ARG A 203 17.29 11.92 15.55
C ARG A 203 15.88 11.69 16.05
N GLU A 204 15.44 12.42 17.07
CA GLU A 204 14.06 12.34 17.57
C GLU A 204 13.03 12.70 16.49
N LYS A 205 13.29 13.75 15.70
CA LYS A 205 12.42 14.13 14.57
C LYS A 205 12.36 13.06 13.49
N ILE A 206 13.49 12.43 13.16
CA ILE A 206 13.55 11.33 12.19
C ILE A 206 12.73 10.14 12.69
N ILE A 207 12.92 9.74 13.96
CA ILE A 207 12.16 8.64 14.58
C ILE A 207 10.66 8.95 14.62
N ALA A 208 10.28 10.18 14.98
CA ALA A 208 8.89 10.60 14.98
C ALA A 208 8.28 10.55 13.56
N GLY A 209 9.02 11.01 12.55
CA GLY A 209 8.60 10.94 11.15
C GLY A 209 8.46 9.51 10.64
N GLU A 210 9.39 8.62 10.99
CA GLU A 210 9.31 7.19 10.63
C GLU A 210 8.07 6.52 11.25
N ASN A 211 7.80 6.83 12.53
CA ASN A 211 6.61 6.32 13.21
C ASN A 211 5.31 6.87 12.59
N GLU A 212 5.29 8.13 12.17
CA GLU A 212 4.15 8.72 11.47
C GLU A 212 3.91 8.03 10.12
N GLN A 213 4.97 7.77 9.36
CA GLN A 213 4.90 7.05 8.09
C GLN A 213 4.38 5.61 8.26
N LYS A 214 4.88 4.88 9.26
CA LYS A 214 4.38 3.53 9.60
C LYS A 214 2.91 3.54 9.96
N LYS A 215 2.48 4.55 10.72
CA LYS A 215 1.06 4.72 11.09
C LYS A 215 0.20 5.02 9.86
N GLU A 216 0.66 5.90 8.96
CA GLU A 216 -0.06 6.20 7.73
C GLU A 216 -0.17 4.98 6.81
N ARG A 217 0.91 4.18 6.67
CA ARG A 217 0.89 2.91 5.94
C ARG A 217 -0.16 1.96 6.52
N ALA A 218 -0.17 1.76 7.84
CA ALA A 218 -1.13 0.89 8.51
C ALA A 218 -2.59 1.33 8.27
N LEU A 219 -2.86 2.63 8.38
CA LEU A 219 -4.21 3.17 8.14
C LEU A 219 -4.67 2.99 6.69
N LYS A 220 -3.80 3.27 5.71
CA LYS A 220 -4.16 3.09 4.30
C LYS A 220 -4.34 1.61 3.94
N LEU A 221 -3.54 0.73 4.54
CA LEU A 221 -3.67 -0.71 4.38
C LEU A 221 -5.02 -1.21 4.94
N GLU A 222 -5.41 -0.74 6.13
CA GLU A 222 -6.70 -1.07 6.74
C GLU A 222 -7.87 -0.59 5.85
N CYS A 223 -7.81 0.65 5.35
CA CYS A 223 -8.81 1.16 4.42
C CYS A 223 -8.92 0.30 3.14
N MET A 224 -7.78 -0.14 2.59
CA MET A 224 -7.77 -1.03 1.44
C MET A 224 -8.42 -2.38 1.75
N PHE A 225 -8.06 -2.98 2.87
CA PHE A 225 -8.64 -4.26 3.32
C PHE A 225 -10.15 -4.13 3.57
N GLN A 226 -10.62 -3.04 4.14
CA GLN A 226 -12.05 -2.79 4.32
C GLN A 226 -12.78 -2.67 2.98
N ARG A 227 -12.18 -2.00 1.98
CA ARG A 227 -12.77 -1.94 0.62
C ARG A 227 -12.92 -3.33 0.03
N TYR A 228 -11.90 -4.17 0.15
CA TYR A 228 -11.96 -5.57 -0.30
C TYR A 228 -13.09 -6.35 0.35
N GLN A 229 -13.19 -6.28 1.68
CA GLN A 229 -14.24 -6.98 2.42
C GLN A 229 -15.63 -6.52 1.96
N ASN A 230 -15.81 -5.23 1.74
CA ASN A 230 -17.07 -4.68 1.25
C ASN A 230 -17.39 -5.19 -0.16
N SER A 231 -16.43 -5.14 -1.09
CA SER A 231 -16.61 -5.68 -2.45
C SER A 231 -16.91 -7.18 -2.45
N LYS A 232 -16.24 -7.95 -1.58
CA LYS A 232 -16.47 -9.39 -1.43
C LYS A 232 -17.87 -9.68 -0.86
N ALA A 233 -18.29 -8.92 0.15
CA ALA A 233 -19.62 -9.04 0.73
C ALA A 233 -20.73 -8.67 -0.27
N GLU A 234 -20.51 -7.62 -1.07
CA GLU A 234 -21.41 -7.23 -2.15
C GLU A 234 -21.53 -8.33 -3.21
N LEU A 235 -20.40 -8.87 -3.68
CA LEU A 235 -20.35 -9.98 -4.63
C LEU A 235 -21.10 -11.19 -4.10
N GLN A 236 -20.83 -11.62 -2.86
CA GLN A 236 -21.53 -12.73 -2.21
C GLN A 236 -23.04 -12.45 -2.06
N GLY A 237 -23.41 -11.20 -1.77
CA GLY A 237 -24.81 -10.77 -1.71
C GLY A 237 -25.50 -10.92 -3.06
N GLN A 238 -24.79 -10.59 -4.15
CA GLN A 238 -25.29 -10.74 -5.51
C GLN A 238 -25.42 -12.21 -5.90
N GLN A 239 -24.39 -13.02 -5.66
CA GLN A 239 -24.39 -14.47 -5.92
C GLN A 239 -25.56 -15.18 -5.22
N LYS A 240 -25.90 -14.78 -3.99
CA LYS A 240 -27.08 -15.30 -3.27
C LYS A 240 -28.39 -14.94 -3.95
N LYS A 241 -28.52 -13.72 -4.51
CA LYS A 241 -29.71 -13.32 -5.28
C LYS A 241 -29.83 -14.16 -6.53
N ASP A 242 -28.73 -14.34 -7.25
CA ASP A 242 -28.69 -15.10 -8.50
C ASP A 242 -29.07 -16.58 -8.26
N GLN A 243 -28.55 -17.19 -7.19
CA GLN A 243 -28.99 -18.53 -6.75
C GLN A 243 -30.49 -18.58 -6.40
N ASN A 244 -31.02 -17.56 -5.73
CA ASN A 244 -32.44 -17.50 -5.39
C ASN A 244 -33.34 -17.32 -6.62
N MET A 245 -32.87 -16.57 -7.63
CA MET A 245 -33.58 -16.40 -8.90
C MET A 245 -33.62 -17.72 -9.67
N LEU A 246 -32.49 -18.42 -9.75
CA LEU A 246 -32.40 -19.75 -10.39
C LEU A 246 -33.32 -20.77 -9.68
N LYS A 247 -33.31 -20.80 -8.34
CA LYS A 247 -34.19 -21.68 -7.55
C LYS A 247 -35.68 -21.42 -7.77
N LYS A 248 -36.06 -20.17 -8.03
CA LYS A 248 -37.46 -19.77 -8.28
C LYS A 248 -37.91 -20.03 -9.72
N GLY A 249 -37.02 -20.52 -10.61
CA GLY A 249 -37.36 -20.84 -11.99
C GLY A 249 -37.79 -19.60 -12.78
N PHE A 250 -37.20 -18.45 -12.50
CA PHE A 250 -37.58 -17.20 -13.15
C PHE A 250 -37.22 -17.26 -14.66
N SER A 251 -38.24 -17.31 -15.52
CA SER A 251 -38.07 -17.39 -16.97
C SER A 251 -37.36 -16.13 -17.49
N GLY A 252 -36.12 -16.27 -17.97
CA GLY A 252 -35.28 -15.17 -18.44
C GLY A 252 -34.04 -14.88 -17.57
N PHE A 253 -33.77 -15.68 -16.54
CA PHE A 253 -32.48 -15.64 -15.86
C PHE A 253 -31.38 -16.17 -16.81
N ASN A 254 -30.57 -15.27 -17.37
CA ASN A 254 -29.36 -15.63 -18.09
C ASN A 254 -28.16 -15.34 -17.17
N PRO A 255 -27.40 -16.37 -16.74
CA PRO A 255 -26.22 -16.21 -15.88
C PRO A 255 -25.22 -15.20 -16.45
N ASN A 256 -25.09 -15.14 -17.78
CA ASN A 256 -24.13 -14.33 -18.50
C ASN A 256 -24.52 -12.82 -18.55
N MET A 257 -25.82 -12.50 -18.52
CA MET A 257 -26.31 -11.10 -18.45
C MET A 257 -26.00 -10.44 -17.10
N SER A 258 -25.84 -11.23 -16.05
CA SER A 258 -25.45 -10.74 -14.72
C SER A 258 -24.01 -10.22 -14.71
N GLN A 259 -23.09 -10.80 -15.50
CA GLN A 259 -21.70 -10.35 -15.61
C GLN A 259 -21.55 -8.99 -16.31
N VAL A 260 -22.32 -8.75 -17.39
CA VAL A 260 -22.25 -7.48 -18.16
C VAL A 260 -22.66 -6.26 -17.31
N SER A 261 -23.66 -6.45 -16.45
CA SER A 261 -24.10 -5.40 -15.52
C SER A 261 -23.05 -5.08 -14.44
N ARG A 262 -22.19 -6.05 -14.10
CA ARG A 262 -21.12 -5.91 -13.09
C ARG A 262 -19.88 -5.18 -13.63
N ALA A 263 -19.53 -5.39 -14.91
CA ALA A 263 -18.39 -4.71 -15.55
C ALA A 263 -18.59 -3.18 -15.67
N SER A 264 -19.83 -2.73 -15.86
CA SER A 264 -20.17 -1.31 -15.96
C SER A 264 -20.05 -0.53 -14.64
N GLY A 265 -20.16 -1.19 -13.48
CA GLY A 265 -20.12 -0.54 -12.16
C GLY A 265 -18.71 -0.44 -11.56
N ARG A 266 -17.77 -1.26 -12.04
CA ARG A 266 -16.43 -1.43 -11.46
C ARG A 266 -15.44 -0.31 -11.86
N SER A 267 -15.73 0.45 -12.91
CA SER A 267 -14.82 1.44 -13.50
C SER A 267 -14.82 2.83 -12.86
N GLN A 268 -15.70 3.12 -11.89
CA GLN A 268 -15.77 4.47 -11.28
C GLN A 268 -15.13 4.58 -9.89
N ALA A 269 -14.81 3.48 -9.21
CA ALA A 269 -14.27 3.52 -7.85
C ALA A 269 -12.73 3.73 -7.78
N SER A 270 -12.01 3.56 -8.88
CA SER A 270 -10.54 3.67 -8.95
C SER A 270 -10.03 5.10 -9.19
N SER A 271 -10.91 6.10 -9.33
CA SER A 271 -10.52 7.50 -9.55
C SER A 271 -10.76 8.38 -8.30
N MET A 272 -10.06 8.08 -7.21
CA MET A 272 -9.89 9.06 -6.12
C MET A 272 -8.49 9.66 -6.15
N LYS A 273 -8.44 10.77 -6.90
CA LYS A 273 -7.51 11.90 -6.83
C LYS A 273 -6.54 11.87 -5.63
N SER A 274 -5.26 11.88 -5.98
CA SER A 274 -4.14 12.41 -5.19
C SER A 274 -4.57 13.56 -4.26
N ILE A 275 -4.66 13.26 -2.96
CA ILE A 275 -4.65 14.27 -1.90
C ILE A 275 -3.18 14.63 -1.66
N HIS A 276 -2.62 15.43 -2.57
CA HIS A 276 -1.43 16.22 -2.30
C HIS A 276 -1.85 17.40 -1.43
N ARG A 277 -1.78 17.25 -0.12
CA ARG A 277 -1.95 18.37 0.81
C ARG A 277 -0.62 19.13 0.91
N SER A 278 -0.43 20.07 -0.01
CA SER A 278 0.66 21.04 0.04
C SER A 278 0.51 21.91 1.29
N GLY A 279 1.46 21.78 2.21
CA GLY A 279 1.63 22.70 3.34
C GLY A 279 2.17 24.05 2.87
N GLN A 280 1.32 24.91 2.31
CA GLN A 280 1.67 26.33 2.16
C GLN A 280 1.46 27.05 3.49
N LYS A 281 2.58 27.29 4.18
CA LYS A 281 2.68 28.17 5.34
C LYS A 281 2.24 29.59 4.97
N LYS A 282 1.23 30.10 5.67
CA LYS A 282 0.86 31.52 5.71
C LYS A 282 2.06 32.35 6.19
N LYS A 283 2.50 33.33 5.39
CA LYS A 283 3.32 34.45 5.87
C LYS A 283 2.41 35.45 6.61
N PRO A 284 2.80 35.97 7.78
CA PRO A 284 2.10 37.11 8.38
C PRO A 284 2.52 38.40 7.69
N SER A 285 1.52 39.26 7.49
CA SER A 285 1.62 40.62 6.99
C SER A 285 2.05 41.61 8.08
N ASN A 286 2.86 42.58 7.64
CA ASN A 286 2.86 44.00 8.02
C ASN A 286 3.67 44.48 9.23
N MET A 287 4.63 45.39 8.98
CA MET A 287 4.70 46.80 9.45
C MET A 287 6.07 47.36 8.99
N SER A 288 6.14 48.19 7.96
CA SER A 288 6.05 49.66 8.03
C SER A 288 6.94 50.28 9.11
N SER A 289 8.08 50.82 8.69
CA SER A 289 8.63 52.03 9.29
C SER A 289 9.34 52.86 8.22
N ARG A 290 8.81 54.08 8.09
CA ARG A 290 9.19 55.17 7.20
C ARG A 290 10.61 55.65 7.48
N LYS A 291 11.30 56.02 6.39
CA LYS A 291 12.33 57.06 6.39
C LYS A 291 11.77 58.39 6.92
N VAL A 292 12.51 59.07 7.78
CA VAL A 292 12.56 60.53 7.86
C VAL A 292 14.02 60.92 8.13
N ILE A 293 14.57 61.67 7.16
CA ILE A 293 15.71 62.61 7.17
C ILE A 293 17.01 62.12 7.81
#